data_AF-A0A0P6Y6D5-F1
#
_entry.id   AF-A0A0P6Y6D5-F1
#
_cell.length_a   1.000
_cell.length_b   1.000
_cell.length_c   1.000
_cell.angle_alpha   90.00
_cell.angle_beta   90.00
_cell.angle_gamma   90.00
#
_symmetry.space_group_name_H-M   'P 1'
#
loop_
_entity.id
_entity.type
_entity.pdbx_description
1 polymer ?
#
loop_
_entity_poly.entity_id
_entity_poly.type
_entity_poly.pdbx_seq_one_letter_code
_entity_poly.pdbx_strand_id
1 'polypeptide(L)'
;MRWIMHNMKWIMLVSGILTCSMIMAAINPQWALQSNFGETMSGPLVEVVVRNWGALITLIGILLLYGAWNVAQRPLILLIAGSSKLVFIGLVLAQGSRYLGQQAGIAIAIDSVMVLLFGIYLVGVRRGLALR
;
A
#
# COMPACT_ATOMS: atom_id res chain seq x y z
N MET A 1 4.65 -20.72 2.04
CA MET A 1 3.20 -20.60 2.37
C MET A 1 2.94 -20.65 3.87
N ARG A 2 3.29 -21.72 4.61
CA ARG A 2 3.01 -21.84 6.06
C ARG A 2 3.54 -20.68 6.91
N TRP A 3 4.78 -20.24 6.66
CA TRP A 3 5.36 -19.08 7.37
C TRP A 3 4.54 -17.80 7.19
N ILE A 4 4.08 -17.52 5.96
CA ILE A 4 3.26 -16.34 5.65
C ILE A 4 1.92 -16.41 6.38
N MET A 5 1.27 -17.59 6.38
CA MET A 5 0.01 -17.81 7.10
C MET A 5 0.15 -17.50 8.59
N HIS A 6 1.21 -18.03 9.22
CA HIS A 6 1.47 -17.84 10.65
C HIS A 6 1.86 -16.40 11.00
N ASN A 7 2.59 -15.72 10.11
CA ASN A 7 3.09 -14.36 10.34
C ASN A 7 2.20 -13.27 9.72
N MET A 8 1.04 -13.62 9.16
CA MET A 8 0.21 -12.67 8.42
C MET A 8 -0.20 -11.46 9.25
N LYS A 9 -0.45 -11.64 10.55
CA LYS A 9 -0.70 -10.52 11.48
C LYS A 9 0.43 -9.49 11.41
N TRP A 10 1.67 -9.91 11.57
CA TRP A 10 2.84 -9.01 11.55
C TRP A 10 3.06 -8.38 10.18
N ILE A 11 2.87 -9.15 9.10
CA ILE A 11 2.94 -8.63 7.74
C ILE A 11 1.93 -7.50 7.54
N MET A 12 0.68 -7.68 8.00
CA MET A 12 -0.36 -6.64 7.94
C MET A 12 -0.03 -5.43 8.79
N LEU A 13 0.55 -5.62 9.99
CA LEU A 13 0.95 -4.50 10.86
C LEU A 13 2.04 -3.65 10.22
N VAL A 14 3.13 -4.28 9.79
CA VAL A 14 4.25 -3.56 9.15
C VAL A 14 3.77 -2.85 7.88
N SER A 15 3.01 -3.55 7.04
CA SER A 15 2.46 -2.97 5.81
C SER A 15 1.49 -1.83 6.10
N GLY A 16 0.65 -1.97 7.12
CA GLY A 16 -0.30 -0.95 7.56
C GLY A 16 0.40 0.30 8.06
N ILE A 17 1.40 0.17 8.93
CA ILE A 17 2.19 1.31 9.45
C ILE A 17 2.89 2.05 8.31
N LEU A 18 3.58 1.32 7.44
CA LEU A 18 4.26 1.92 6.29
C LEU A 18 3.27 2.64 5.37
N THR A 19 2.10 2.05 5.13
CA THR A 19 1.06 2.66 4.29
C THR A 19 0.43 3.90 4.97
N CYS A 20 0.25 3.88 6.30
CA CYS A 20 -0.24 5.03 7.07
C CYS A 20 0.70 6.25 7.04
N SER A 21 1.98 6.08 6.69
CA SER A 21 2.91 7.21 6.54
C SER A 21 2.45 8.24 5.50
N MET A 22 1.59 7.84 4.55
CA MET A 22 1.00 8.72 3.55
C MET A 22 0.03 9.76 4.13
N ILE A 23 -0.28 9.72 5.43
CA ILE A 23 -0.97 10.82 6.10
C ILE A 23 -0.20 12.14 5.96
N MET A 24 1.13 12.07 5.80
CA MET A 24 1.96 13.24 5.54
C MET A 24 1.58 13.94 4.22
N ALA A 25 1.09 13.23 3.20
CA ALA A 25 0.59 13.84 1.97
C ALA A 25 -0.75 14.57 2.17
N ALA A 26 -1.56 14.15 3.14
CA ALA A 26 -2.78 14.86 3.54
C ALA A 26 -2.48 16.18 4.28
N ILE A 27 -1.37 16.22 5.02
CA ILE A 27 -0.95 17.38 5.80
C ILE A 27 -0.14 18.36 4.93
N ASN A 28 0.89 17.85 4.23
CA ASN A 28 1.80 18.62 3.40
C ASN A 28 1.93 17.99 1.98
N PRO A 29 1.02 18.34 1.06
CA PRO A 29 0.98 17.74 -0.27
C PRO A 29 2.21 18.05 -1.13
N GLN A 30 2.80 19.25 -1.01
CA GLN A 30 3.98 19.63 -1.80
C GLN A 30 5.21 18.82 -1.41
N TRP A 31 5.42 18.63 -0.11
CA TRP A 31 6.51 17.77 0.37
C TRP A 31 6.32 16.33 -0.11
N ALA A 32 5.08 15.81 -0.08
CA ALA A 32 4.80 14.47 -0.56
C ALA A 32 5.07 14.30 -2.07
N LEU A 33 4.71 15.28 -2.91
CA LEU A 33 5.04 15.26 -4.33
C LEU A 33 6.55 15.28 -4.55
N GLN A 34 7.24 16.22 -3.88
CA GLN A 34 8.68 16.40 -4.05
C GLN A 34 9.48 15.19 -3.57
N SER A 35 9.12 14.61 -2.42
CA SER A 35 9.81 13.43 -1.87
C SER A 35 9.55 12.17 -2.69
N ASN A 36 8.29 11.93 -3.11
CA ASN A 36 7.94 10.72 -3.85
C ASN A 36 8.39 10.77 -5.30
N PHE A 37 8.20 11.90 -5.97
CA PHE A 37 8.34 12.00 -7.42
C PHE A 37 9.47 12.94 -7.87
N GLY A 38 10.10 13.68 -6.94
CA GLY A 38 11.11 14.68 -7.30
C GLY A 38 10.54 15.94 -7.96
N GLU A 39 9.22 16.07 -7.99
CA GLU A 39 8.49 17.12 -8.70
C GLU A 39 7.56 17.88 -7.75
N THR A 40 7.29 19.14 -8.08
CA THR A 40 6.29 19.96 -7.39
C THR A 40 5.22 20.38 -8.38
N MET A 41 3.99 20.50 -7.90
CA MET A 41 2.86 20.99 -8.71
C MET A 41 2.01 21.89 -7.82
N SER A 42 1.74 23.11 -8.26
CA SER A 42 1.01 24.11 -7.48
C SER A 42 -0.41 24.32 -8.01
N GLY A 43 -1.27 24.83 -7.13
CA GLY A 43 -2.64 25.23 -7.46
C GLY A 43 -3.68 24.59 -6.52
N PRO A 44 -4.83 25.26 -6.31
CA PRO A 44 -5.85 24.80 -5.35
C PRO A 44 -6.37 23.38 -5.63
N LEU A 45 -6.53 23.01 -6.91
CA LEU A 45 -7.00 21.68 -7.29
C LEU A 45 -5.99 20.59 -6.92
N VAL A 46 -4.70 20.83 -7.15
CA VAL A 46 -3.63 19.87 -6.83
C VAL A 46 -3.58 19.63 -5.33
N GLU A 47 -3.72 20.67 -4.52
CA GLU A 47 -3.76 20.52 -3.07
C GLU A 47 -4.91 19.62 -2.62
N VAL A 48 -6.12 19.82 -3.15
CA VAL A 48 -7.27 18.96 -2.80
C VAL A 48 -7.03 17.51 -3.21
N VAL A 49 -6.56 17.28 -4.44
CA VAL A 49 -6.36 15.94 -4.98
C VAL A 49 -5.27 15.18 -4.22
N VAL A 50 -4.10 15.79 -4.00
CA VAL A 50 -2.97 15.13 -3.32
C VAL A 50 -3.29 14.87 -1.86
N ARG A 51 -3.98 15.80 -1.19
CA ARG A 51 -4.39 15.60 0.20
C ARG A 51 -5.38 14.45 0.32
N ASN A 52 -6.38 14.40 -0.56
CA ASN A 52 -7.36 13.32 -0.60
C ASN A 52 -6.69 11.97 -0.92
N TRP A 53 -5.77 11.95 -1.89
CA TRP A 53 -4.99 10.75 -2.22
C TRP A 53 -4.21 10.22 -1.00
N GLY A 54 -3.51 11.08 -0.26
CA GLY A 54 -2.82 10.72 0.98
C GLY A 54 -3.76 10.17 2.06
N ALA A 55 -4.93 10.79 2.22
CA ALA A 55 -5.95 10.33 3.16
C ALA A 55 -6.49 8.95 2.78
N LEU A 56 -6.82 8.70 1.51
CA LEU A 56 -7.30 7.41 1.03
C LEU A 56 -6.25 6.30 1.22
N ILE A 57 -4.98 6.57 0.93
CA ILE A 57 -3.91 5.58 1.20
C ILE A 57 -3.81 5.31 2.70
N THR A 58 -3.91 6.34 3.54
CA THR A 58 -3.89 6.16 5.00
C THR A 58 -5.04 5.26 5.47
N LEU A 59 -6.24 5.41 4.90
CA LEU A 59 -7.37 4.53 5.21
C LEU A 59 -7.10 3.07 4.81
N ILE A 60 -6.40 2.82 3.69
CA ILE A 60 -5.93 1.47 3.34
C ILE A 60 -4.95 0.94 4.40
N GLY A 61 -4.05 1.78 4.89
CA GLY A 61 -3.15 1.45 6.00
C GLY A 61 -3.92 1.05 7.26
N ILE A 62 -4.93 1.84 7.64
CA ILE A 62 -5.81 1.54 8.78
C ILE A 62 -6.56 0.22 8.57
N LEU A 63 -7.07 -0.07 7.37
CA LEU A 63 -7.71 -1.35 7.06
C LEU A 63 -6.75 -2.52 7.25
N LEU A 64 -5.49 -2.39 6.82
CA LEU A 64 -4.46 -3.41 7.06
C LEU A 64 -4.21 -3.61 8.56
N LEU A 65 -4.10 -2.54 9.34
CA LEU A 65 -3.97 -2.63 10.80
C LEU A 65 -5.17 -3.35 11.40
N TYR A 66 -6.39 -2.96 11.03
CA TYR A 66 -7.62 -3.60 11.51
C TYR A 66 -7.67 -5.10 11.15
N GLY A 67 -7.33 -5.47 9.92
CA GLY A 67 -7.32 -6.86 9.46
C GLY A 67 -6.26 -7.73 10.14
N ALA A 68 -5.22 -7.13 10.73
CA ALA A 68 -4.22 -7.86 11.49
C ALA A 68 -4.84 -8.61 12.69
N TRP A 69 -5.87 -8.04 13.31
CA TRP A 69 -6.62 -8.68 14.41
C TRP A 69 -7.93 -9.35 13.97
N ASN A 70 -8.51 -8.96 12.84
CA ASN A 70 -9.79 -9.48 12.36
C ASN A 70 -9.60 -10.54 11.26
N VAL A 71 -9.31 -11.79 11.67
CA VAL A 71 -8.95 -12.90 10.77
C VAL A 71 -9.99 -13.14 9.68
N ALA A 72 -11.29 -13.09 10.02
CA ALA A 72 -12.39 -13.33 9.08
C ALA A 72 -12.41 -12.35 7.91
N GLN A 73 -11.96 -11.11 8.11
CA GLN A 73 -11.99 -10.05 7.09
C GLN A 73 -10.69 -9.92 6.30
N ARG A 74 -9.62 -10.63 6.70
CA ARG A 74 -8.30 -10.57 6.02
C ARG A 74 -8.39 -10.75 4.51
N PRO A 75 -9.12 -11.72 3.96
CA PRO A 75 -9.13 -11.91 2.51
C PRO A 75 -9.60 -10.67 1.75
N LEU A 76 -10.70 -10.05 2.19
CA LEU A 76 -11.23 -8.84 1.56
C LEU A 76 -10.28 -7.66 1.72
N ILE A 77 -9.76 -7.45 2.93
CA ILE A 77 -8.83 -6.35 3.23
C ILE A 77 -7.56 -6.46 2.38
N LEU A 78 -6.97 -7.66 2.27
CA LEU A 78 -5.76 -7.89 1.49
C LEU A 78 -6.01 -7.75 -0.01
N LEU A 79 -7.21 -8.12 -0.49
CA LEU A 79 -7.59 -7.92 -1.89
C LEU A 79 -7.71 -6.42 -2.22
N ILE A 80 -8.37 -5.64 -1.36
CA ILE A 80 -8.52 -4.18 -1.56
C ILE A 80 -7.15 -3.50 -1.47
N ALA A 81 -6.37 -3.79 -0.43
CA ALA A 81 -5.04 -3.20 -0.25
C ALA A 81 -4.08 -3.60 -1.38
N GLY A 82 -4.08 -4.87 -1.79
CA GLY A 82 -3.26 -5.36 -2.89
C GLY A 82 -3.65 -4.71 -4.23
N SER A 83 -4.95 -4.59 -4.51
CA SER A 83 -5.44 -3.94 -5.73
C SER A 83 -5.04 -2.46 -5.78
N SER A 84 -5.20 -1.74 -4.67
CA SER A 84 -4.78 -0.33 -4.57
C SER A 84 -3.28 -0.15 -4.87
N LYS A 85 -2.44 -1.02 -4.29
CA LYS A 85 -0.99 -1.02 -4.55
C LYS A 85 -0.64 -1.35 -6.00
N LEU A 86 -1.32 -2.33 -6.59
CA LEU A 86 -1.14 -2.68 -8.01
C LEU A 86 -1.45 -1.51 -8.95
N VAL A 87 -2.50 -0.73 -8.66
CA VAL A 87 -2.81 0.49 -9.43
C VAL A 87 -1.67 1.49 -9.33
N PHE A 88 -1.16 1.76 -8.13
CA PHE A 88 -0.03 2.68 -7.94
C PHE A 88 1.23 2.20 -8.66
N ILE A 89 1.61 0.92 -8.51
CA ILE A 89 2.75 0.31 -9.20
C ILE A 89 2.59 0.47 -10.72
N GLY A 90 1.42 0.14 -11.27
CA GLY A 90 1.15 0.25 -12.69
C GLY A 90 1.28 1.68 -13.21
N LEU A 91 0.76 2.67 -12.48
CA LEU A 91 0.86 4.08 -12.84
C LEU A 91 2.31 4.58 -12.84
N VAL A 92 3.11 4.20 -11.85
CA VAL A 92 4.53 4.59 -11.79
C VAL A 92 5.33 3.94 -12.91
N LEU A 93 5.14 2.63 -13.16
CA LEU A 93 5.84 1.92 -14.23
C LEU A 93 5.44 2.39 -15.63
N ALA A 94 4.21 2.87 -15.82
CA ALA A 94 3.75 3.46 -17.08
C ALA A 94 4.53 4.73 -17.46
N GLN A 95 5.24 5.35 -16.52
CA GLN A 95 6.10 6.52 -16.74
C GLN A 95 7.56 6.12 -17.07
N GLY A 96 7.81 4.82 -17.29
CA GLY A 96 9.14 4.30 -17.57
C GLY A 96 10.08 4.44 -16.36
N SER A 97 11.30 4.92 -16.59
CA SER A 97 12.30 5.10 -15.53
C SER A 97 12.19 6.43 -14.77
N ARG A 98 11.28 7.33 -15.17
CA ARG A 98 11.21 8.71 -14.67
C ARG A 98 11.20 8.82 -13.14
N TYR A 99 10.41 7.98 -12.48
CA TYR A 99 10.24 8.01 -11.02
C TYR A 99 10.94 6.85 -10.29
N LEU A 100 11.64 5.97 -11.01
CA LEU A 100 12.30 4.81 -10.40
C LEU A 100 13.53 5.19 -9.58
N GLY A 101 14.18 6.30 -9.90
CA GLY A 101 15.29 6.85 -9.10
C GLY A 101 14.85 7.64 -7.87
N GLN A 102 13.55 7.84 -7.68
CA GLN A 102 12.97 8.61 -6.57
C GLN A 102 12.40 7.68 -5.50
N GLN A 103 11.86 8.26 -4.41
CA GLN A 103 11.24 7.48 -3.34
C GLN A 103 10.05 6.63 -3.84
N ALA A 104 9.35 7.04 -4.91
CA ALA A 104 8.34 6.21 -5.56
C ALA A 104 8.91 4.87 -6.06
N GLY A 105 10.15 4.82 -6.54
CA GLY A 105 10.85 3.59 -6.90
C GLY A 105 11.01 2.62 -5.71
N ILE A 106 11.40 3.17 -4.55
CA ILE A 106 11.50 2.39 -3.30
C ILE A 106 10.11 1.92 -2.87
N ALA A 107 9.10 2.81 -2.95
CA ALA A 107 7.73 2.49 -2.57
C ALA A 107 7.15 1.35 -3.42
N ILE A 108 7.31 1.36 -4.75
CA ILE A 108 6.81 0.27 -5.60
C ILE A 108 7.56 -1.05 -5.37
N ALA A 109 8.84 -1.01 -5.02
CA ALA A 109 9.61 -2.22 -4.69
C ALA A 109 9.06 -2.88 -3.41
N ILE A 110 8.86 -2.07 -2.36
CA ILE A 110 8.25 -2.51 -1.11
C ILE A 110 6.82 -3.01 -1.34
N ASP A 111 6.01 -2.26 -2.10
CA ASP A 111 4.62 -2.62 -2.39
C ASP A 111 4.52 -3.89 -3.22
N SER A 112 5.47 -4.15 -4.13
CA SER A 112 5.53 -5.39 -4.90
C SER A 112 5.75 -6.61 -3.98
N VAL A 113 6.64 -6.48 -2.99
CA VAL A 113 6.85 -7.52 -1.97
C VAL A 113 5.57 -7.73 -1.15
N MET A 114 4.91 -6.66 -0.71
CA MET A 114 3.65 -6.74 0.03
C MET A 114 2.55 -7.43 -0.78
N VAL A 115 2.34 -7.01 -2.03
CA VAL A 115 1.35 -7.60 -2.94
C VAL A 115 1.62 -9.09 -3.16
N LEU A 116 2.88 -9.49 -3.32
CA LEU A 116 3.26 -10.89 -3.44
C LEU A 116 2.89 -11.68 -2.16
N LEU A 117 3.24 -11.16 -0.98
CA LEU A 117 2.90 -11.78 0.29
C LEU A 117 1.38 -11.92 0.49
N PHE A 118 0.62 -10.88 0.12
CA PHE A 118 -0.83 -10.87 0.19
C PHE A 118 -1.42 -11.92 -0.76
N GLY A 119 -0.93 -11.98 -2.01
CA GLY A 119 -1.33 -12.97 -2.99
C GLY A 119 -1.07 -14.41 -2.52
N ILE A 120 0.11 -14.68 -1.95
CA ILE A 120 0.44 -16.00 -1.41
C ILE A 120 -0.51 -16.38 -0.26
N TYR A 121 -0.83 -15.45 0.63
CA TYR A 121 -1.81 -15.68 1.70
C TYR A 121 -3.20 -15.98 1.13
N LEU A 122 -3.69 -15.19 0.18
CA LEU A 122 -5.01 -15.36 -0.45
C LEU A 122 -5.13 -16.71 -1.16
N VAL A 123 -4.09 -17.14 -1.89
CA VAL A 123 -4.03 -18.47 -2.50
C VAL A 123 -4.02 -19.57 -1.43
N GLY A 124 -3.31 -19.36 -0.31
CA GLY A 124 -3.28 -20.28 0.82
C GLY A 124 -4.65 -20.49 1.47
N VAL A 125 -5.37 -19.39 1.73
CA VAL A 125 -6.75 -19.42 2.27
C VAL A 125 -7.69 -20.13 1.30
N ARG A 126 -7.65 -19.80 0.00
CA ARG A 126 -8.49 -20.44 -1.03
C ARG A 126 -8.27 -21.96 -1.12
N ARG A 127 -7.03 -22.41 -0.87
CA ARG A 127 -6.67 -23.84 -0.85
C ARG A 127 -6.99 -24.55 0.48
N GLY A 128 -7.64 -23.88 1.44
CA GLY A 128 -8.00 -24.46 2.73
C GLY A 128 -6.81 -24.66 3.69
N LEU A 129 -5.64 -24.08 3.39
CA LEU A 129 -4.43 -24.23 4.20
C LEU A 129 -4.44 -23.36 5.48
N ALA A 130 -5.50 -22.57 5.68
CA ALA A 130 -5.71 -21.72 6.85
C ALA A 130 -6.45 -22.43 8.00
N LEU A 131 -7.07 -23.58 7.72
CA LEU A 131 -7.94 -24.32 8.64
C LEU A 131 -7.30 -25.64 9.14
N ARG A 132 -5.99 -25.82 8.92
CA ARG A 132 -5.22 -26.99 9.40
C ARG A 132 -4.05 -26.54 10.25
#